data_AF-A0A385N1D0-F1
#
_entry.id   AF-A0A385N1D0-F1
#
_cell.length_a   1.000
_cell.length_b   1.000
_cell.length_c   1.000
_cell.angle_alpha   90.00
_cell.angle_beta   90.00
_cell.angle_gamma   90.00
#
_symmetry.space_group_name_H-M   'P 1'
#
loop_
_entity.id
_entity.type
_entity.pdbx_description
1 polymer ?
#
loop_
_entity_poly.entity_id
_entity_poly.type
_entity_poly.pdbx_seq_one_letter_code
_entity_poly.pdbx_strand_id
1 'polypeptide(L)'
;MTTQHLPFYSAPAFTVTVRVILAVAGGYAAATAVSLLLAAGSDVSGRQEIAFIRMVFFLAWTVYIIWIFAINNHVKAFITALAINAVAWGLVWSGVAS
;
A
#
# COMPACT_ATOMS: atom_id res chain seq x y z
N MET A 1 5.02 -12.23 -42.87
CA MET A 1 4.56 -11.51 -41.66
C MET A 1 4.94 -12.33 -40.45
N THR A 2 6.03 -11.97 -39.76
CA THR A 2 6.39 -12.57 -38.48
C THR A 2 5.55 -11.92 -37.39
N THR A 3 4.64 -12.68 -36.78
CA THR A 3 3.94 -12.27 -35.56
C THR A 3 4.98 -12.14 -34.46
N GLN A 4 5.37 -10.90 -34.13
CA GLN A 4 6.15 -10.63 -32.93
C GLN A 4 5.31 -11.06 -31.72
N HIS A 5 5.65 -12.21 -31.13
CA HIS A 5 5.10 -12.61 -29.85
C HIS A 5 5.67 -11.67 -28.78
N LEU A 6 4.91 -10.62 -28.46
CA LEU A 6 5.22 -9.79 -27.31
C LEU A 6 5.12 -10.63 -26.04
N PRO A 7 6.06 -10.45 -25.08
CA PRO A 7 6.00 -11.17 -23.82
C PRO A 7 4.69 -10.91 -23.06
N PHE A 8 4.18 -11.89 -22.32
CA PHE A 8 2.89 -11.78 -21.62
C PHE A 8 2.84 -10.60 -20.64
N TYR A 9 3.98 -10.20 -20.06
CA TYR A 9 4.08 -9.09 -19.12
C TYR A 9 3.94 -7.71 -19.79
N SER A 10 4.05 -7.64 -21.12
CA SER A 10 3.76 -6.42 -21.89
C SER A 10 2.27 -6.27 -22.26
N ALA A 11 1.43 -7.24 -21.90
CA ALA A 11 0.00 -7.13 -22.11
C ALA A 11 -0.63 -6.06 -21.17
N PRO A 12 -1.57 -5.23 -21.66
CA PRO A 12 -2.28 -4.26 -20.82
C PRO A 12 -3.00 -4.92 -19.63
N ALA A 13 -3.58 -6.10 -19.84
CA ALA A 13 -4.28 -6.84 -18.78
C ALA A 13 -3.34 -7.24 -17.63
N PHE A 14 -2.13 -7.73 -17.93
CA PHE A 14 -1.15 -8.06 -16.89
C PHE A 14 -0.81 -6.84 -16.04
N THR A 15 -0.59 -5.72 -16.71
CA THR A 15 -0.24 -4.45 -16.08
C THR A 15 -1.34 -3.93 -15.15
N VAL A 16 -2.61 -4.04 -15.56
CA VAL A 16 -3.76 -3.69 -14.72
C VAL A 16 -3.87 -4.64 -13.53
N THR A 17 -3.72 -5.95 -13.73
CA THR A 17 -3.79 -6.94 -12.65
C THR A 17 -2.73 -6.70 -11.58
N VAL A 18 -1.49 -6.44 -11.97
CA VAL A 18 -0.41 -6.12 -11.02
C VAL A 18 -0.76 -4.87 -10.21
N ARG A 19 -1.35 -3.84 -10.83
CA ARG A 19 -1.81 -2.65 -10.11
C ARG A 19 -2.91 -2.94 -9.10
N VAL A 20 -3.88 -3.76 -9.47
CA VAL A 20 -4.95 -4.18 -8.55
C VAL A 20 -4.33 -4.87 -7.34
N ILE A 21 -3.42 -5.83 -7.56
CA ILE A 21 -2.76 -6.56 -6.47
C ILE A 21 -1.97 -5.60 -5.57
N LEU A 22 -1.18 -4.69 -6.15
CA LEU A 22 -0.42 -3.70 -5.37
C LEU A 22 -1.31 -2.76 -4.58
N ALA A 23 -2.39 -2.25 -5.19
CA ALA A 23 -3.31 -1.33 -4.55
C ALA A 23 -4.08 -1.99 -3.42
N VAL A 24 -4.58 -3.20 -3.66
CA VAL A 24 -5.39 -3.93 -2.68
C VAL A 24 -4.50 -4.51 -1.60
N ALA A 25 -3.60 -5.44 -1.92
CA ALA A 25 -2.80 -6.14 -0.93
C ALA A 25 -1.67 -5.26 -0.39
N GLY A 26 -0.91 -4.60 -1.26
CA GLY A 26 0.18 -3.71 -0.86
C GLY A 26 -0.33 -2.45 -0.14
N GLY A 27 -1.46 -1.89 -0.59
CA GLY A 27 -2.11 -0.76 0.08
C GLY A 27 -2.71 -1.15 1.43
N TYR A 28 -3.32 -2.34 1.55
CA TYR A 28 -3.82 -2.86 2.82
C TYR A 28 -2.69 -3.03 3.84
N ALA A 29 -1.58 -3.64 3.43
CA ALA A 29 -0.42 -3.86 4.29
C ALA A 29 0.19 -2.52 4.74
N ALA A 30 0.37 -1.56 3.83
CA ALA A 30 0.88 -0.24 4.17
C ALA A 30 -0.08 0.54 5.09
N ALA A 31 -1.38 0.53 4.81
CA ALA A 31 -2.38 1.20 5.66
C ALA A 31 -2.44 0.61 7.07
N THR A 32 -2.24 -0.70 7.20
CA THR A 32 -2.13 -1.38 8.50
C THR A 32 -0.89 -0.93 9.26
N ALA A 33 0.28 -0.93 8.62
CA ALA A 33 1.51 -0.49 9.26
C ALA A 33 1.42 0.98 9.70
N VAL A 34 0.88 1.85 8.84
CA VAL A 34 0.67 3.28 9.16
C VAL A 34 -0.29 3.47 10.32
N SER A 35 -1.40 2.73 10.37
CA SER A 35 -2.36 2.87 11.47
C SER A 35 -1.79 2.40 12.81
N LEU A 36 -0.99 1.33 12.81
CA LEU A 36 -0.27 0.85 14.00
C LEU A 36 0.77 1.87 14.48
N LEU A 37 1.60 2.40 13.56
CA LEU A 37 2.62 3.39 13.89
C LEU A 37 2.01 4.68 14.47
N LEU A 38 0.89 5.15 13.90
CA LEU A 38 0.21 6.35 14.40
C LEU A 38 -0.48 6.11 15.74
N ALA A 39 -1.03 4.92 15.98
CA ALA A 39 -1.63 4.59 17.27
C ALA A 39 -0.57 4.53 18.37
N ALA A 40 0.58 3.89 18.11
CA ALA A 40 1.69 3.81 19.04
C ALA A 40 2.30 5.18 19.39
N GLY A 41 2.30 6.12 18.44
CA GLY A 41 2.73 7.50 18.66
C GLY A 41 1.68 8.41 19.31
N SER A 42 0.51 7.88 19.69
CA SER A 42 -0.60 8.66 20.23
C SER A 42 -0.93 8.24 21.67
N ASP A 43 -1.42 9.18 22.50
CA ASP A 43 -1.83 8.89 23.88
C ASP A 43 -3.23 8.25 23.98
N VAL A 44 -3.73 7.68 22.88
CA VAL A 44 -5.09 7.16 22.77
C VAL A 44 -5.11 5.71 23.21
N SER A 45 -6.03 5.32 24.10
CA SER A 45 -6.09 3.95 24.64
C SER A 45 -7.47 3.30 24.57
N GLY A 46 -7.49 1.97 24.65
CA GLY A 46 -8.71 1.18 24.78
C GLY A 46 -9.66 1.34 23.60
N ARG A 47 -10.91 1.73 23.84
CA ARG A 47 -11.91 1.83 22.77
C ARG A 47 -11.60 2.96 21.77
N GLN A 48 -10.97 4.05 22.23
CA GLN A 48 -10.64 5.18 21.35
C GLN A 48 -9.51 4.81 20.39
N GLU A 49 -8.52 4.04 20.85
CA GLU A 49 -7.41 3.55 20.02
C GLU A 49 -7.92 2.67 18.86
N ILE A 50 -8.82 1.74 19.16
CA ILE A 50 -9.44 0.87 18.14
C ILE A 50 -10.20 1.70 17.10
N ALA A 51 -10.94 2.73 17.53
CA ALA A 51 -11.65 3.62 16.62
C ALA A 51 -10.67 4.43 15.74
N PHE A 52 -9.61 4.96 16.35
CA PHE A 52 -8.56 5.70 15.67
C PHE A 52 -7.87 4.86 14.59
N ILE A 53 -7.41 3.65 14.94
CA ILE A 53 -6.77 2.72 13.99
C ILE A 53 -7.69 2.47 12.79
N ARG A 54 -8.99 2.22 13.03
CA ARG A 54 -9.96 1.97 11.95
C ARG A 54 -10.16 3.18 11.04
N MET A 55 -10.23 4.39 11.60
CA MET A 55 -10.39 5.62 10.84
C MET A 55 -9.15 5.91 9.97
N VAL A 56 -7.96 5.83 10.57
CA VAL A 56 -6.68 6.01 9.86
C VAL A 56 -6.52 4.97 8.76
N PHE A 57 -6.81 3.70 9.06
CA PHE A 57 -6.74 2.62 8.09
C PHE A 57 -7.64 2.91 6.86
N PHE A 58 -8.90 3.29 7.09
CA PHE A 58 -9.83 3.59 6.01
C PHE A 58 -9.32 4.72 5.09
N LEU A 59 -8.82 5.80 5.69
CA LEU A 59 -8.28 6.94 4.96
C LEU A 59 -7.01 6.55 4.18
N ALA A 60 -6.05 5.93 4.86
CA ALA A 60 -4.77 5.54 4.26
C ALA A 60 -4.97 4.54 3.10
N TRP A 61 -5.81 3.54 3.29
CA TRP A 61 -6.06 2.53 2.26
C TRP A 61 -6.74 3.11 1.02
N THR A 62 -7.73 3.99 1.22
CA THR A 62 -8.42 4.69 0.13
C THR A 62 -7.45 5.56 -0.68
N VAL A 63 -6.60 6.33 0.01
CA VAL A 63 -5.57 7.16 -0.64
C VAL A 63 -4.61 6.29 -1.45
N TYR A 64 -4.21 5.14 -0.92
CA TYR A 64 -3.33 4.20 -1.61
C TYR A 64 -3.90 3.67 -2.92
N ILE A 65 -5.17 3.27 -2.91
CA ILE A 65 -5.85 2.79 -4.11
C ILE A 65 -5.87 3.89 -5.17
N ILE A 66 -6.31 5.10 -4.81
CA ILE A 66 -6.37 6.23 -5.75
C ILE A 66 -4.97 6.56 -6.28
N TRP A 67 -3.95 6.61 -5.41
CA TRP A 67 -2.59 6.96 -5.81
C TRP A 67 -1.99 5.97 -6.80
N ILE A 68 -2.17 4.66 -6.57
CA ILE A 68 -1.64 3.61 -7.43
C ILE A 68 -2.36 3.57 -8.80
N PHE A 69 -3.67 3.83 -8.83
CA PHE A 69 -4.45 3.77 -10.06
C PHE A 69 -4.45 5.06 -10.88
N ALA A 70 -4.70 6.21 -10.24
CA ALA A 70 -5.07 7.44 -10.94
C ALA A 70 -3.89 8.37 -11.24
N ILE A 71 -2.81 8.32 -10.44
CA ILE A 71 -1.80 9.40 -10.46
C ILE A 71 -0.48 8.95 -11.06
N ASN A 72 0.02 7.76 -10.69
CA ASN A 72 1.34 7.31 -11.12
C ASN A 72 1.30 6.59 -12.47
N ASN A 73 2.47 6.40 -13.10
CA ASN A 73 2.64 5.38 -14.13
C ASN A 73 2.95 4.00 -13.49
N HIS A 74 2.92 2.91 -14.25
CA HIS A 74 2.99 1.55 -13.69
C HIS A 74 4.30 1.27 -12.94
N VAL A 75 5.43 1.63 -13.53
CA VAL A 75 6.76 1.39 -12.94
C VAL A 75 6.93 2.18 -11.66
N LYS A 76 6.56 3.48 -11.67
CA LYS A 76 6.62 4.32 -10.47
C LYS A 76 5.73 3.75 -9.37
N ALA A 77 4.48 3.39 -9.68
CA ALA A 77 3.55 2.83 -8.71
C ALA A 77 4.07 1.54 -8.06
N PHE A 78 4.72 0.66 -8.83
CA PHE A 78 5.34 -0.56 -8.31
C PHE A 78 6.49 -0.24 -7.34
N ILE A 79 7.43 0.63 -7.76
CA ILE A 79 8.59 1.00 -6.93
C ILE A 79 8.16 1.71 -5.65
N THR A 80 7.24 2.68 -5.72
CA THR A 80 6.74 3.36 -4.51
C THR A 80 5.98 2.42 -3.60
N ALA A 81 5.15 1.51 -4.12
CA ALA A 81 4.44 0.54 -3.29
C ALA A 81 5.40 -0.35 -2.49
N LEU A 82 6.47 -0.83 -3.14
CA LEU A 82 7.52 -1.61 -2.47
C LEU A 82 8.28 -0.80 -1.43
N ALA A 83 8.73 0.41 -1.80
CA ALA A 83 9.50 1.26 -0.90
C ALA A 83 8.71 1.63 0.36
N ILE A 84 7.45 2.01 0.21
CA ILE A 84 6.64 2.40 1.39
C ILE A 84 6.35 1.18 2.26
N ASN A 85 6.06 0.01 1.69
CA ASN A 85 5.88 -1.20 2.49
C ASN A 85 7.17 -1.54 3.25
N ALA A 86 8.33 -1.51 2.58
CA ALA A 86 9.61 -1.78 3.23
C ALA A 86 9.88 -0.82 4.40
N VAL A 87 9.66 0.49 4.21
CA VAL A 87 9.85 1.50 5.25
C VAL A 87 8.85 1.33 6.38
N ALA A 88 7.55 1.22 6.08
CA ALA A 88 6.50 1.14 7.08
C ALA A 88 6.67 -0.09 7.97
N TRP A 89 6.93 -1.26 7.39
CA TRP A 89 7.17 -2.48 8.15
C TRP A 89 8.51 -2.49 8.88
N GLY A 90 9.55 -1.92 8.28
CA GLY A 90 10.83 -1.71 8.96
C GLY A 90 10.68 -0.86 10.24
N LEU A 91 9.86 0.18 10.19
CA LEU A 91 9.53 1.00 11.36
C LEU A 91 8.71 0.22 12.40
N VAL A 92 7.70 -0.54 11.98
CA VAL A 92 6.91 -1.37 12.90
C VAL A 92 7.80 -2.34 13.67
N TRP A 93 8.72 -3.04 12.99
CA TRP A 93 9.63 -4.01 13.64
C TRP A 93 10.80 -3.38 14.39
N SER A 94 11.08 -2.09 14.21
CA SER A 94 12.11 -1.39 14.97
C SER A 94 11.73 -1.10 16.44
N GLY A 95 10.49 -1.41 16.84
CA GLY A 95 9.99 -1.15 18.19
C GLY A 95 9.41 0.26 18.38
N VAL A 96 9.30 1.07 17.31
CA VAL A 96 8.56 2.34 17.37
C VAL A 96 7.07 2.10 17.67
N ALA A 97 6.56 0.90 17.34
CA ALA A 97 5.19 0.49 17.57
C ALA A 97 5.01 -0.49 18.75
N SER A 98 6.05 -0.73 19.57
CA SER A 98 6.02 -1.69 20.70
C SER A 98 5.85 -1.03 22.04
#